data_AF-A0A3N0ULP4-F1
#
_entry.id   AF-A0A3N0ULP4-F1
#
_cell.length_a   1.000
_cell.length_b   1.000
_cell.length_c   1.000
_cell.angle_alpha   90.00
_cell.angle_beta   90.00
_cell.angle_gamma   90.00
#
_symmetry.space_group_name_H-M   'P 1'
#
loop_
_entity.id
_entity.type
_entity.pdbx_description
1 polymer ?
#
loop_
_entity_poly.entity_id
_entity_poly.type
_entity_poly.pdbx_seq_one_letter_code
_entity_poly.pdbx_strand_id
1 'polypeptide(L)'
;MTYRAIALDLDGTLLTAKKTILPASVEALALARQAGIKVLIVSGRHHSAIRPFYQALELDTPAICCNGSYLYHYQTKRTSEGHPLTSEQARGVLKKLQQFDIHGLMYADDHMFYEKPTGHVVRALAWSETLPADQRPHFRHVESLEEETSRAHQIWKFATHHPDNAHLNGFAQQVEQGLGVTCEWSWKDQVDVAQSGNSKGKLLRRWVEEQGLQMQDIVAFGDNFNDISMLSTVGLGVAMGNSADAVKESADVVIGHNEEPGIAELIMKRIL
;
A
#
# COMPACT_ATOMS: atom_id res chain seq x y z
N MET A 1 22.48 -0.31 18.08
CA MET A 1 22.30 -0.57 16.63
C MET A 1 22.01 0.76 15.97
N THR A 2 22.55 1.03 14.78
CA THR A 2 22.28 2.27 14.06
C THR A 2 21.43 1.94 12.84
N TYR A 3 20.15 2.27 12.88
CA TYR A 3 19.24 2.06 11.76
C TYR A 3 19.60 3.01 10.61
N ARG A 4 19.39 2.55 9.37
CA ARG A 4 19.80 3.20 8.12
C ARG A 4 18.62 3.55 7.22
N ALA A 5 17.46 2.92 7.43
CA ALA A 5 16.24 3.30 6.76
C ALA A 5 14.99 3.11 7.64
N ILE A 6 13.96 3.90 7.34
CA ILE A 6 12.62 3.83 7.92
C ILE A 6 11.63 3.49 6.81
N ALA A 7 10.88 2.40 6.98
CA ALA A 7 9.80 1.98 6.10
C ALA A 7 8.43 2.27 6.75
N LEU A 8 7.54 2.96 6.05
CA LEU A 8 6.27 3.44 6.59
C LEU A 8 5.09 2.92 5.77
N ASP A 9 4.17 2.19 6.39
CA ASP A 9 2.81 2.16 5.87
C ASP A 9 2.12 3.52 6.01
N LEU A 10 1.06 3.73 5.22
CA LEU A 10 0.25 4.93 5.22
C LEU A 10 -1.03 4.80 6.05
N ASP A 11 -1.95 3.92 5.66
CA ASP A 11 -3.34 3.98 6.09
C ASP A 11 -3.55 3.28 7.43
N GLY A 12 -3.73 4.04 8.51
CA GLY A 12 -3.79 3.46 9.87
C GLY A 12 -2.42 3.44 10.56
N THR A 13 -1.37 3.85 9.84
CA THR A 13 -0.01 3.98 10.35
C THR A 13 0.46 5.44 10.35
N LEU A 14 0.94 5.97 9.22
CA LEU A 14 1.43 7.34 9.14
C LEU A 14 0.30 8.38 9.03
N LEU A 15 -0.81 7.97 8.41
CA LEU A 15 -1.96 8.84 8.15
C LEU A 15 -2.98 8.70 9.26
N THR A 16 -3.49 9.84 9.72
CA THR A 16 -4.70 9.93 10.54
C THR A 16 -5.94 9.46 9.76
N ALA A 17 -7.06 9.31 10.46
CA ALA A 17 -8.38 9.04 9.87
C ALA A 17 -8.79 10.09 8.82
N LYS A 18 -8.30 11.33 8.94
CA LYS A 18 -8.52 12.42 7.96
C LYS A 18 -7.57 12.37 6.77
N LYS A 19 -6.73 11.34 6.66
CA LYS A 19 -5.71 11.17 5.61
C LYS A 19 -4.72 12.35 5.58
N THR A 20 -4.28 12.79 6.76
CA THR A 20 -3.22 13.78 6.94
C THR A 20 -2.08 13.19 7.76
N ILE A 21 -0.87 13.75 7.63
CA ILE A 21 0.29 13.37 8.43
C ILE A 21 0.38 14.34 9.62
N LEU A 22 0.64 13.82 10.82
CA LEU A 22 0.85 14.67 12.00
C LEU A 22 2.11 15.54 11.82
N PRO A 23 2.09 16.83 12.19
CA PRO A 23 3.26 17.71 12.09
C PRO A 23 4.51 17.15 12.77
N ALA A 24 4.35 16.52 13.95
CA ALA A 24 5.45 15.89 14.67
C ALA A 24 6.10 14.75 13.86
N SER A 25 5.32 13.96 13.12
CA SER A 25 5.84 12.89 12.26
C SER A 25 6.60 13.47 11.05
N VAL A 26 6.10 14.55 10.45
CA VAL A 26 6.82 15.26 9.37
C VAL A 26 8.18 15.75 9.87
N GLU A 27 8.22 16.41 11.02
CA GLU A 27 9.44 16.93 11.62
C GLU A 27 10.44 15.82 11.96
N ALA A 28 10.00 14.76 12.64
CA ALA A 28 10.86 13.64 13.02
C ALA A 28 11.43 12.91 11.79
N LEU A 29 10.63 12.73 10.74
CA LEU A 29 11.09 12.11 9.49
C LEU A 29 12.06 13.02 8.74
N ALA A 30 11.86 14.34 8.76
CA ALA A 30 12.81 15.30 8.19
C ALA A 30 14.15 15.26 8.93
N LEU A 31 14.15 15.21 10.27
CA LEU A 31 15.37 15.05 11.07
C LEU A 31 16.09 13.72 10.78
N ALA A 32 15.35 12.61 10.65
CA ALA A 32 15.91 11.32 10.25
C ALA A 32 16.62 11.42 8.90
N ARG A 33 15.99 12.06 7.91
CA ARG A 33 16.59 12.28 6.59
C ARG A 33 17.84 13.16 6.65
N GLN A 34 17.83 14.23 7.45
CA GLN A 34 19.00 15.09 7.66
C GLN A 34 20.17 14.32 8.31
N ALA A 35 19.87 13.33 9.16
CA ALA A 35 20.85 12.42 9.73
C ALA A 35 21.34 11.33 8.74
N GLY A 36 20.87 11.33 7.49
CA GLY A 36 21.25 10.38 6.45
C GLY A 36 20.46 9.06 6.46
N ILE A 37 19.38 8.99 7.24
CA ILE A 37 18.48 7.82 7.27
C ILE A 37 17.52 7.92 6.08
N LYS A 38 17.45 6.86 5.27
CA LYS A 38 16.51 6.78 4.14
C LYS A 38 15.08 6.63 4.67
N VAL A 39 14.11 7.32 4.09
CA VAL A 39 12.68 7.17 4.46
C VAL A 39 11.90 6.71 3.24
N LEU A 40 11.24 5.56 3.33
CA LEU A 40 10.54 4.87 2.26
C LEU A 40 9.06 4.66 2.61
N ILE A 41 8.15 4.92 1.68
CA ILE A 41 6.74 4.54 1.81
C ILE A 41 6.53 3.11 1.30
N VAL A 42 5.79 2.29 2.07
CA VAL A 42 5.44 0.90 1.76
C VAL A 42 3.93 0.71 1.93
N SER A 43 3.16 0.84 0.86
CA SER A 43 1.70 0.96 0.95
C SER A 43 0.95 0.03 -0.01
N GLY A 44 -0.30 -0.27 0.35
CA GLY A 44 -1.28 -0.88 -0.54
C GLY A 44 -1.80 0.05 -1.62
N ARG A 45 -1.54 1.36 -1.52
CA ARG A 45 -1.98 2.35 -2.49
C ARG A 45 -1.27 2.25 -3.83
N HIS A 46 -1.94 2.76 -4.86
CA HIS A 46 -1.34 3.07 -6.15
C HIS A 46 -0.36 4.25 -6.01
N HIS A 47 0.70 4.32 -6.82
CA HIS A 47 1.66 5.43 -6.74
C HIS A 47 0.99 6.80 -6.91
N SER A 48 0.02 6.96 -7.81
CA SER A 48 -0.71 8.24 -7.95
C SER A 48 -1.48 8.63 -6.67
N ALA A 49 -1.89 7.66 -5.83
CA ALA A 49 -2.54 7.90 -4.54
C ALA A 49 -1.57 8.00 -3.34
N ILE A 50 -0.29 7.71 -3.54
CA ILE A 50 0.79 7.94 -2.58
C ILE A 50 1.39 9.34 -2.77
N ARG A 51 1.38 9.86 -4.01
CA ARG A 51 2.01 11.12 -4.42
C ARG A 51 1.84 12.30 -3.46
N PRO A 52 0.64 12.65 -2.94
CA PRO A 52 0.49 13.80 -2.05
C PRO A 52 1.35 13.69 -0.79
N PHE A 53 1.41 12.48 -0.21
CA PHE A 53 2.17 12.22 1.02
C PHE A 53 3.67 12.14 0.76
N TYR A 54 4.03 11.53 -0.37
CA TYR A 54 5.42 11.48 -0.83
C TYR A 54 6.01 12.91 -0.98
N GLN A 55 5.23 13.82 -1.58
CA GLN A 55 5.62 15.22 -1.73
C GLN A 55 5.68 15.96 -0.39
N ALA A 56 4.69 15.75 0.49
CA ALA A 56 4.65 16.38 1.82
C ALA A 56 5.83 16.01 2.72
N LEU A 57 6.40 14.82 2.53
CA LEU A 57 7.59 14.32 3.25
C LEU A 57 8.91 14.64 2.52
N GLU A 58 8.82 15.25 1.33
CA GLU A 58 9.95 15.60 0.47
C GLU A 58 10.88 14.42 0.15
N LEU A 59 10.32 13.22 0.00
CA LEU A 59 11.09 11.99 -0.16
C LEU A 59 11.86 11.94 -1.49
N ASP A 60 12.96 11.18 -1.48
CA ASP A 60 13.87 10.95 -2.61
C ASP A 60 14.11 9.46 -2.91
N THR A 61 13.58 8.56 -2.08
CA THR A 61 13.57 7.12 -2.31
C THR A 61 12.43 6.73 -3.26
N PRO A 62 12.41 5.52 -3.86
CA PRO A 62 11.18 5.02 -4.48
C PRO A 62 10.04 4.84 -3.46
N ALA A 63 8.86 4.42 -3.91
CA ALA A 63 7.79 3.92 -3.04
C ALA A 63 7.42 2.49 -3.42
N ILE A 64 7.21 1.63 -2.42
CA ILE A 64 6.64 0.31 -2.61
C ILE A 64 5.13 0.44 -2.68
N CYS A 65 4.56 0.03 -3.80
CA CYS A 65 3.17 0.25 -4.15
C CYS A 65 2.40 -1.07 -4.21
N CYS A 66 1.06 -0.98 -4.09
CA CYS A 66 0.14 -2.11 -4.24
C CYS A 66 0.58 -3.37 -3.47
N ASN A 67 0.85 -3.24 -2.16
CA ASN A 67 1.25 -4.33 -1.25
C ASN A 67 2.54 -5.06 -1.70
N GLY A 68 3.50 -4.33 -2.27
CA GLY A 68 4.75 -4.94 -2.72
C GLY A 68 4.70 -5.49 -4.15
N SER A 69 3.80 -4.98 -4.98
CA SER A 69 3.71 -5.41 -6.38
C SER A 69 4.74 -4.74 -7.28
N TYR A 70 5.18 -3.51 -6.95
CA TYR A 70 6.21 -2.80 -7.71
C TYR A 70 6.82 -1.65 -6.90
N LEU A 71 8.02 -1.24 -7.31
CA LEU A 71 8.66 0.01 -6.90
C LEU A 71 8.35 1.12 -7.90
N TYR A 72 8.00 2.30 -7.40
CA TYR A 72 7.79 3.49 -8.22
C TYR A 72 8.82 4.57 -7.89
N HIS A 73 9.51 5.06 -8.92
CA HIS A 73 10.50 6.13 -8.83
C HIS A 73 9.87 7.46 -9.26
N TYR A 74 9.56 8.35 -8.32
CA TYR A 74 8.86 9.61 -8.61
C TYR A 74 9.68 10.59 -9.46
N GLN A 75 11.00 10.59 -9.32
CA GLN A 75 11.91 11.48 -10.03
C GLN A 75 11.96 11.14 -11.53
N THR A 76 11.95 9.84 -11.86
CA THR A 76 12.03 9.36 -13.26
C THR A 76 10.67 8.96 -13.83
N LYS A 77 9.64 8.87 -12.99
CA LYS A 77 8.28 8.39 -13.32
C LYS A 77 8.28 6.98 -13.92
N ARG A 78 9.08 6.08 -13.35
CA ARG A 78 9.24 4.70 -13.82
C ARG A 78 8.96 3.68 -12.73
N THR A 79 8.50 2.52 -13.17
CA THR A 79 8.33 1.32 -12.33
C THR A 79 9.55 0.42 -12.43
N SER A 80 9.95 -0.22 -11.34
CA SER A 80 10.96 -1.28 -11.29
C SER A 80 10.51 -2.42 -10.37
N GLU A 81 11.18 -3.58 -10.45
CA GLU A 81 10.87 -4.76 -9.61
C GLU A 81 9.37 -5.14 -9.60
N GLY A 82 8.70 -4.94 -10.73
CA GLY A 82 7.27 -5.15 -10.87
C GLY A 82 6.91 -6.62 -11.10
N HIS A 83 5.88 -7.08 -10.40
CA HIS A 83 5.27 -8.39 -10.61
C HIS A 83 3.74 -8.22 -10.77
N PRO A 84 3.30 -7.71 -11.93
CA PRO A 84 1.89 -7.47 -12.22
C PRO A 84 1.13 -8.79 -12.47
N LEU A 85 -0.19 -8.71 -12.47
CA LEU A 85 -1.06 -9.76 -13.00
C LEU A 85 -0.78 -9.96 -14.49
N THR A 86 -0.79 -11.21 -14.95
CA THR A 86 -0.80 -11.49 -16.38
C THR A 86 -2.15 -11.11 -17.00
N SER A 87 -2.20 -10.88 -18.31
CA SER A 87 -3.46 -10.60 -18.99
C SER A 87 -4.48 -11.74 -18.87
N GLU A 88 -4.03 -12.99 -18.73
CA GLU A 88 -4.92 -14.13 -18.48
C GLU A 88 -5.53 -14.06 -17.08
N GLN A 89 -4.70 -13.79 -16.06
CA GLN A 89 -5.16 -13.64 -14.68
C GLN A 89 -6.15 -12.49 -14.56
N ALA A 90 -5.83 -11.32 -15.12
CA ALA A 90 -6.71 -10.15 -15.06
C ALA A 90 -8.08 -10.42 -15.70
N ARG A 91 -8.11 -11.07 -16.87
CA ARG A 91 -9.38 -11.50 -17.51
C ARG A 91 -10.13 -12.52 -16.66
N GLY A 92 -9.42 -13.47 -16.06
CA GLY A 92 -9.99 -14.44 -15.12
C GLY A 92 -10.66 -13.76 -13.92
N VAL A 93 -10.00 -12.75 -13.34
CA VAL A 93 -10.54 -11.96 -12.23
C VAL A 93 -11.78 -11.19 -12.67
N LEU A 94 -11.75 -10.50 -13.82
CA LEU A 94 -12.93 -9.80 -14.36
C LEU A 94 -14.13 -10.74 -14.58
N LYS A 95 -13.89 -11.94 -15.12
CA LYS A 95 -14.94 -12.94 -15.29
C LYS A 95 -15.54 -13.37 -13.94
N LYS A 96 -14.71 -13.56 -12.92
CA LYS A 96 -15.18 -13.87 -11.55
C LYS A 96 -15.94 -12.70 -10.95
N LEU A 97 -15.49 -11.47 -11.14
CA LEU A 97 -16.19 -10.26 -10.70
C LEU A 97 -17.61 -10.19 -11.29
N GLN A 98 -17.75 -10.43 -12.59
CA GLN A 98 -19.06 -10.50 -13.25
C GLN A 98 -19.94 -11.65 -12.71
N GLN A 99 -19.37 -12.85 -12.50
CA GLN A 99 -20.11 -14.00 -11.96
C GLN A 99 -20.66 -13.76 -10.55
N PHE A 100 -19.93 -13.01 -9.75
CA PHE A 100 -20.31 -12.66 -8.38
C PHE A 100 -21.06 -11.31 -8.30
N ASP A 101 -21.31 -10.61 -9.40
CA ASP A 101 -21.89 -9.25 -9.36
C ASP A 101 -21.11 -8.28 -8.43
N ILE A 102 -19.78 -8.35 -8.48
CA ILE A 102 -18.88 -7.48 -7.73
C ILE A 102 -18.20 -6.52 -8.70
N HIS A 103 -18.21 -5.22 -8.36
CA HIS A 103 -17.49 -4.22 -9.13
C HIS A 103 -16.07 -4.02 -8.59
N GLY A 104 -15.12 -3.94 -9.53
CA GLY A 104 -13.72 -3.70 -9.23
C GLY A 104 -13.28 -2.27 -9.55
N LEU A 105 -12.23 -1.83 -8.85
CA LEU A 105 -11.36 -0.73 -9.20
C LEU A 105 -10.02 -1.34 -9.64
N MET A 106 -9.73 -1.27 -10.92
CA MET A 106 -8.52 -1.85 -11.52
C MET A 106 -7.36 -0.86 -11.41
N TYR A 107 -6.25 -1.29 -10.82
CA TYR A 107 -5.04 -0.48 -10.69
C TYR A 107 -4.12 -0.90 -11.83
N ALA A 108 -3.92 -0.04 -12.82
CA ALA A 108 -3.14 -0.38 -14.00
C ALA A 108 -2.35 0.82 -14.52
N ASP A 109 -1.10 0.56 -14.89
CA ASP A 109 -0.15 1.57 -15.35
C ASP A 109 -0.10 2.78 -14.41
N ASP A 110 -0.53 3.95 -14.85
CA ASP A 110 -0.59 5.20 -14.09
C ASP A 110 -2.00 5.61 -13.63
N HIS A 111 -3.01 4.76 -13.79
CA HIS A 111 -4.42 5.05 -13.48
C HIS A 111 -5.09 3.98 -12.60
N MET A 112 -6.19 4.38 -11.96
CA MET A 112 -7.14 3.51 -11.30
C MET A 112 -8.49 3.59 -12.04
N PHE A 113 -8.88 2.51 -12.71
CA PHE A 113 -10.02 2.45 -13.61
C PHE A 113 -11.25 1.83 -12.93
N TYR A 114 -12.44 2.38 -13.18
CA TYR A 114 -13.69 1.84 -12.67
C TYR A 114 -14.84 1.99 -13.67
N GLU A 115 -15.75 1.01 -13.69
CA GLU A 115 -17.01 1.08 -14.45
C GLU A 115 -18.14 1.71 -13.66
N LYS A 116 -18.22 1.42 -12.35
CA LYS A 116 -19.27 1.92 -11.48
C LYS A 116 -18.68 2.55 -10.21
N PRO A 117 -19.19 3.71 -9.78
CA PRO A 117 -18.74 4.33 -8.54
C PRO A 117 -19.34 3.59 -7.34
N THR A 118 -18.73 2.47 -6.97
CA THR A 118 -19.11 1.71 -5.76
C THR A 118 -18.53 2.34 -4.50
N GLY A 119 -18.93 1.87 -3.32
CA GLY A 119 -18.64 2.52 -2.03
C GLY A 119 -17.17 2.94 -1.85
N HIS A 120 -16.22 2.04 -2.12
CA HIS A 120 -14.79 2.36 -2.02
C HIS A 120 -14.32 3.38 -3.07
N VAL A 121 -14.81 3.30 -4.31
CA VAL A 121 -14.52 4.29 -5.37
C VAL A 121 -15.06 5.66 -5.00
N VAL A 122 -16.30 5.75 -4.53
CA VAL A 122 -16.92 7.02 -4.11
C VAL A 122 -16.12 7.67 -2.99
N ARG A 123 -15.71 6.89 -1.97
CA ARG A 123 -14.85 7.38 -0.89
C ARG A 123 -13.50 7.89 -1.41
N ALA A 124 -12.89 7.17 -2.35
CA ALA A 124 -11.60 7.54 -2.91
C ALA A 124 -11.67 8.80 -3.79
N LEU A 125 -12.74 8.95 -4.58
CA LEU A 125 -13.03 10.16 -5.36
C LEU A 125 -13.30 11.36 -4.45
N ALA A 126 -14.09 11.19 -3.38
CA ALA A 126 -14.35 12.25 -2.43
C ALA A 126 -13.06 12.73 -1.74
N TRP A 127 -12.16 11.81 -1.36
CA TRP A 127 -10.83 12.16 -0.86
C TRP A 127 -9.98 12.85 -1.93
N SER A 128 -10.01 12.39 -3.18
CA SER A 128 -9.29 13.04 -4.29
C SER A 128 -9.68 14.51 -4.43
N GLU A 129 -10.97 14.84 -4.29
CA GLU A 129 -11.46 16.21 -4.40
C GLU A 129 -10.96 17.16 -3.30
N THR A 130 -10.52 16.64 -2.15
CA THR A 130 -9.93 17.48 -1.09
C THR A 130 -8.48 17.87 -1.36
N LEU A 131 -7.84 17.27 -2.37
CA LEU A 131 -6.44 17.50 -2.72
C LEU A 131 -6.29 18.61 -3.79
N PRO A 132 -5.15 19.31 -3.80
CA PRO A 132 -4.75 20.18 -4.92
C PRO A 132 -4.79 19.42 -6.25
N ALA A 133 -5.26 20.08 -7.31
CA ALA A 133 -5.54 19.44 -8.60
C ALA A 133 -4.34 18.69 -9.19
N ASP A 134 -3.12 19.18 -8.99
CA ASP A 134 -1.87 18.60 -9.47
C ASP A 134 -1.39 17.39 -8.65
N GLN A 135 -1.98 17.15 -7.48
CA GLN A 135 -1.70 16.03 -6.57
C GLN A 135 -2.79 14.95 -6.59
N ARG A 136 -3.89 15.19 -7.29
CA ARG A 136 -5.03 14.25 -7.34
C ARG A 136 -4.61 12.90 -7.94
N PRO A 137 -4.99 11.78 -7.31
CA PRO A 137 -4.81 10.46 -7.90
C PRO A 137 -5.55 10.34 -9.23
N HIS A 138 -4.98 9.57 -10.14
CA HIS A 138 -5.50 9.43 -11.50
C HIS A 138 -6.63 8.38 -11.55
N PHE A 139 -7.84 8.77 -11.19
CA PHE A 139 -9.03 7.94 -11.38
C PHE A 139 -9.60 8.13 -12.79
N ARG A 140 -10.03 7.03 -13.44
CA ARG A 140 -10.69 7.08 -14.74
C ARG A 140 -11.95 6.22 -14.76
N HIS A 141 -13.08 6.86 -15.02
CA HIS A 141 -14.32 6.16 -15.35
C HIS A 141 -14.23 5.61 -16.78
N VAL A 142 -14.59 4.35 -16.97
CA VAL A 142 -14.57 3.68 -18.28
C VAL A 142 -15.84 2.88 -18.50
N GLU A 143 -16.19 2.64 -19.75
CA GLU A 143 -17.37 1.85 -20.10
C GLU A 143 -17.14 0.35 -19.91
N SER A 144 -15.88 -0.11 -20.05
CA SER A 144 -15.49 -1.51 -19.91
C SER A 144 -14.09 -1.66 -19.32
N LEU A 145 -13.99 -2.31 -18.17
CA LEU A 145 -12.71 -2.75 -17.60
C LEU A 145 -12.07 -3.86 -18.44
N GLU A 146 -12.86 -4.63 -19.19
CA GLU A 146 -12.35 -5.69 -20.07
C GLU A 146 -11.56 -5.11 -21.26
N GLU A 147 -12.06 -4.02 -21.85
CA GLU A 147 -11.31 -3.28 -22.88
C GLU A 147 -10.01 -2.70 -22.32
N GLU A 148 -10.08 -2.04 -21.16
CA GLU A 148 -8.88 -1.45 -20.53
C GLU A 148 -7.86 -2.51 -20.11
N THR A 149 -8.31 -3.69 -19.65
CA THR A 149 -7.44 -4.83 -19.36
C THR A 149 -6.64 -5.27 -20.59
N SER A 150 -7.20 -5.10 -21.79
CA SER A 150 -6.53 -5.44 -23.04
C SER A 150 -5.59 -4.34 -23.54
N ARG A 151 -5.73 -3.11 -23.06
CA ARG A 151 -4.89 -1.95 -23.41
C ARG A 151 -3.75 -1.71 -22.43
N ALA A 152 -3.96 -2.03 -21.15
CA ALA A 152 -3.00 -1.81 -20.09
C ALA A 152 -1.70 -2.60 -20.31
N HIS A 153 -0.57 -1.98 -20.01
CA HIS A 153 0.74 -2.65 -20.06
C HIS A 153 1.00 -3.46 -18.79
N GLN A 154 0.68 -2.89 -17.62
CA GLN A 154 0.87 -3.51 -16.32
C GLN A 154 -0.39 -3.37 -15.48
N ILE A 155 -0.97 -4.49 -15.05
CA ILE A 155 -2.13 -4.53 -14.17
C ILE A 155 -1.67 -4.98 -12.79
N TRP A 156 -1.75 -4.09 -11.81
CA TRP A 156 -1.17 -4.29 -10.49
C TRP A 156 -2.09 -5.09 -9.58
N LYS A 157 -3.37 -4.73 -9.55
CA LYS A 157 -4.39 -5.39 -8.72
C LYS A 157 -5.80 -4.95 -9.10
N PHE A 158 -6.78 -5.66 -8.57
CA PHE A 158 -8.17 -5.23 -8.49
C PHE A 158 -8.54 -5.00 -7.02
N ALA A 159 -8.93 -3.78 -6.67
CA ALA A 159 -9.60 -3.52 -5.40
C ALA A 159 -11.09 -3.79 -5.58
N THR A 160 -11.70 -4.54 -4.66
CA THR A 160 -13.09 -5.01 -4.78
C THR A 160 -13.84 -4.70 -3.51
N HIS A 161 -15.15 -4.46 -3.61
CA HIS A 161 -15.99 -4.14 -2.46
C HIS A 161 -17.35 -4.81 -2.57
N HIS A 162 -17.83 -5.34 -1.46
CA HIS A 162 -19.20 -5.83 -1.35
C HIS A 162 -19.71 -5.67 0.11
N PRO A 163 -20.96 -5.24 0.33
CA PRO A 163 -21.49 -5.04 1.69
C PRO A 163 -21.71 -6.36 2.46
N ASP A 164 -21.85 -7.48 1.75
CA ASP A 164 -21.88 -8.82 2.33
C ASP A 164 -20.49 -9.47 2.28
N ASN A 165 -19.88 -9.64 3.45
CA ASN A 165 -18.56 -10.26 3.62
C ASN A 165 -18.56 -11.75 3.31
N ALA A 166 -19.66 -12.48 3.50
CA ALA A 166 -19.73 -13.89 3.13
C ALA A 166 -19.65 -14.05 1.61
N HIS A 167 -20.32 -13.16 0.88
CA HIS A 167 -20.26 -13.10 -0.57
C HIS A 167 -18.86 -12.74 -1.09
N LEU A 168 -18.23 -11.72 -0.49
CA LEU A 168 -16.86 -11.33 -0.85
C LEU A 168 -15.84 -12.43 -0.54
N ASN A 169 -16.03 -13.17 0.56
CA ASN A 169 -15.20 -14.32 0.91
C ASN A 169 -15.39 -15.47 -0.09
N GLY A 170 -16.62 -15.75 -0.53
CA GLY A 170 -16.90 -16.73 -1.58
C GLY A 170 -16.21 -16.38 -2.90
N PHE A 171 -16.23 -15.10 -3.28
CA PHE A 171 -15.47 -14.58 -4.43
C PHE A 171 -13.96 -14.81 -4.27
N ALA A 172 -13.39 -14.38 -3.13
CA ALA A 172 -11.96 -14.50 -2.85
C ALA A 172 -11.48 -15.97 -2.95
N GLN A 173 -12.18 -16.90 -2.31
CA GLN A 173 -11.85 -18.32 -2.36
C GLN A 173 -11.86 -18.89 -3.78
N GLN A 174 -12.86 -18.51 -4.60
CA GLN A 174 -12.97 -18.97 -5.98
C GLN A 174 -11.91 -18.38 -6.91
N VAL A 175 -11.45 -17.17 -6.62
CA VAL A 175 -10.41 -16.47 -7.37
C VAL A 175 -9.04 -17.08 -7.06
N GLU A 176 -8.72 -17.34 -5.78
CA GLU A 176 -7.44 -17.92 -5.37
C GLU A 176 -7.26 -19.36 -5.86
N GLN A 177 -8.31 -20.19 -5.85
CA GLN A 177 -8.22 -21.60 -6.25
C GLN A 177 -7.93 -21.82 -7.74
N GLY A 178 -8.16 -20.82 -8.60
CA GLY A 178 -8.17 -21.03 -10.06
C GLY A 178 -7.21 -20.17 -10.87
N LEU A 179 -6.69 -19.07 -10.31
CA LEU A 179 -6.02 -18.04 -11.10
C LEU A 179 -4.56 -17.77 -10.69
N GLY A 180 -4.04 -18.43 -9.66
CA GLY A 180 -2.68 -18.16 -9.16
C GLY A 180 -2.50 -16.71 -8.70
N VAL A 181 -3.55 -16.16 -8.10
CA VAL A 181 -3.59 -14.81 -7.50
C VAL A 181 -3.87 -14.95 -6.01
N THR A 182 -3.59 -13.89 -5.25
CA THR A 182 -3.85 -13.84 -3.81
C THR A 182 -4.87 -12.74 -3.51
N CYS A 183 -5.76 -13.03 -2.57
CA CYS A 183 -6.76 -12.11 -2.07
C CYS A 183 -6.36 -11.63 -0.67
N GLU A 184 -6.18 -10.32 -0.50
CA GLU A 184 -5.85 -9.72 0.78
C GLU A 184 -6.97 -8.78 1.23
N TRP A 185 -7.44 -8.94 2.47
CA TRP A 185 -8.40 -8.00 3.05
C TRP A 185 -7.71 -6.66 3.31
N SER A 186 -8.11 -5.64 2.56
CA SER A 186 -7.56 -4.28 2.67
C SER A 186 -8.43 -3.37 3.54
N TRP A 187 -9.70 -3.73 3.75
CA TRP A 187 -10.62 -3.06 4.66
C TRP A 187 -11.73 -4.03 5.12
N LYS A 188 -12.63 -3.57 6.00
CA LYS A 188 -13.71 -4.41 6.57
C LYS A 188 -14.68 -5.01 5.54
N ASP A 189 -14.79 -4.38 4.37
CA ASP A 189 -15.72 -4.69 3.28
C ASP A 189 -14.99 -4.68 1.91
N GLN A 190 -13.67 -4.88 1.93
CA GLN A 190 -12.81 -4.74 0.75
C GLN A 190 -11.75 -5.84 0.69
N VAL A 191 -11.63 -6.45 -0.49
CA VAL A 191 -10.59 -7.43 -0.82
C VAL A 191 -9.82 -6.95 -2.03
N ASP A 192 -8.51 -6.98 -1.93
CA ASP A 192 -7.59 -6.70 -3.02
C ASP A 192 -7.14 -8.02 -3.65
N VAL A 193 -7.32 -8.14 -4.97
CA VAL A 193 -6.85 -9.28 -5.76
C VAL A 193 -5.57 -8.87 -6.49
N ALA A 194 -4.45 -9.48 -6.14
CA ALA A 194 -3.14 -9.17 -6.70
C ALA A 194 -2.38 -10.44 -7.08
N GLN A 195 -1.28 -10.26 -7.80
CA GLN A 195 -0.44 -11.37 -8.21
C GLN A 195 0.13 -12.12 -6.99
N SER A 196 0.04 -13.46 -7.02
CA SER A 196 0.52 -14.27 -5.90
C SER A 196 2.02 -14.10 -5.67
N GLY A 197 2.38 -14.11 -4.39
CA GLY A 197 3.77 -14.01 -3.96
C GLY A 197 4.27 -12.60 -3.73
N ASN A 198 3.52 -11.57 -4.12
CA ASN A 198 3.80 -10.18 -3.75
C ASN A 198 3.57 -9.98 -2.25
N SER A 199 4.45 -9.22 -1.60
CA SER A 199 4.22 -8.73 -0.24
C SER A 199 5.10 -7.52 0.04
N LYS A 200 4.66 -6.67 0.98
CA LYS A 200 5.43 -5.51 1.43
C LYS A 200 6.85 -5.89 1.87
N GLY A 201 6.97 -6.92 2.71
CA GLY A 201 8.26 -7.35 3.25
C GLY A 201 9.21 -7.94 2.19
N LYS A 202 8.69 -8.68 1.20
CA LYS A 202 9.52 -9.24 0.12
C LYS A 202 10.12 -8.15 -0.76
N LEU A 203 9.30 -7.18 -1.18
CA LEU A 203 9.80 -6.11 -2.03
C LEU A 203 10.68 -5.12 -1.25
N LEU A 204 10.39 -4.91 0.04
CA LEU A 204 11.28 -4.14 0.92
C LEU A 204 12.65 -4.80 1.01
N ARG A 205 12.72 -6.12 1.19
CA ARG A 205 13.99 -6.86 1.23
C ARG A 205 14.82 -6.65 -0.03
N ARG A 206 14.20 -6.78 -1.21
CA ARG A 206 14.91 -6.53 -2.48
C ARG A 206 15.48 -5.12 -2.56
N TRP A 207 14.66 -4.12 -2.22
CA TRP A 207 15.13 -2.73 -2.20
C TRP A 207 16.29 -2.54 -1.21
N VAL A 208 16.19 -3.10 -0.01
CA VAL A 208 17.23 -3.04 1.03
C VAL A 208 18.55 -3.65 0.54
N GLU A 209 18.49 -4.83 -0.08
CA GLU A 209 19.65 -5.52 -0.66
C GLU A 209 20.30 -4.70 -1.79
N GLU A 210 19.50 -4.07 -2.66
CA GLU A 210 19.99 -3.16 -3.71
C GLU A 210 20.71 -1.92 -3.14
N GLN A 211 20.34 -1.48 -1.93
CA GLN A 211 21.03 -0.39 -1.23
C GLN A 211 22.33 -0.85 -0.53
N GLY A 212 22.67 -2.14 -0.58
CA GLY A 212 23.79 -2.72 0.17
C GLY A 212 23.54 -2.73 1.68
N LEU A 213 22.27 -2.72 2.11
CA LEU A 213 21.84 -2.75 3.49
C LEU A 213 21.34 -4.15 3.87
N GLN A 214 21.13 -4.37 5.17
CA GLN A 214 20.48 -5.56 5.70
C GLN A 214 19.11 -5.18 6.26
N MET A 215 18.18 -6.15 6.31
CA MET A 215 16.86 -5.91 6.92
C MET A 215 16.97 -5.47 8.39
N GLN A 216 18.04 -5.88 9.07
CA GLN A 216 18.38 -5.52 10.45
C GLN A 216 18.76 -4.03 10.60
N ASP A 217 19.08 -3.35 9.50
CA ASP A 217 19.33 -1.91 9.49
C ASP A 217 18.02 -1.09 9.38
N ILE A 218 16.87 -1.74 9.30
CA ILE A 218 15.60 -1.10 8.96
C ILE A 218 14.70 -1.01 10.19
N VAL A 219 14.01 0.11 10.34
CA VAL A 219 12.82 0.25 11.19
C VAL A 219 11.60 0.28 10.30
N ALA A 220 10.55 -0.49 10.64
CA ALA A 220 9.30 -0.47 9.90
C ALA A 220 8.11 -0.19 10.80
N PHE A 221 7.17 0.62 10.31
CA PHE A 221 5.90 0.92 10.99
C PHE A 221 4.73 0.40 10.15
N GLY A 222 3.75 -0.21 10.82
CA GLY A 222 2.57 -0.78 10.16
C GLY A 222 1.44 -1.04 11.16
N ASP A 223 0.24 -1.29 10.64
CA ASP A 223 -0.94 -1.53 11.48
C ASP A 223 -1.84 -2.69 11.05
N ASN A 224 -1.67 -3.17 9.82
CA ASN A 224 -2.58 -4.13 9.23
C ASN A 224 -1.87 -5.46 8.87
N PHE A 225 -2.66 -6.49 8.52
CA PHE A 225 -2.14 -7.84 8.26
C PHE A 225 -1.14 -7.88 7.09
N ASN A 226 -1.31 -7.02 6.09
CA ASN A 226 -0.36 -6.90 4.97
C ASN A 226 1.01 -6.32 5.41
N ASP A 227 1.11 -5.73 6.61
CA ASP A 227 2.37 -5.23 7.18
C ASP A 227 3.17 -6.31 7.90
N ILE A 228 2.56 -7.41 8.35
CA ILE A 228 3.23 -8.48 9.12
C ILE A 228 4.51 -8.96 8.42
N SER A 229 4.45 -9.13 7.10
CA SER A 229 5.60 -9.59 6.31
C SER A 229 6.80 -8.64 6.36
N MET A 230 6.54 -7.33 6.53
CA MET A 230 7.55 -6.30 6.71
C MET A 230 7.99 -6.22 8.17
N LEU A 231 7.05 -6.12 9.11
CA LEU A 231 7.33 -5.92 10.55
C LEU A 231 8.16 -7.05 11.15
N SER A 232 7.85 -8.30 10.79
CA SER A 232 8.50 -9.50 11.37
C SER A 232 9.92 -9.78 10.85
N THR A 233 10.42 -9.00 9.89
CA THR A 233 11.69 -9.30 9.20
C THR A 233 12.75 -8.21 9.33
N VAL A 234 12.35 -6.99 9.72
CA VAL A 234 13.25 -5.85 9.90
C VAL A 234 13.97 -5.89 11.26
N GLY A 235 14.93 -4.99 11.47
CA GLY A 235 15.65 -4.87 12.75
C GLY A 235 14.82 -4.26 13.89
N LEU A 236 13.79 -3.50 13.55
CA LEU A 236 12.78 -3.03 14.50
C LEU A 236 11.41 -2.91 13.82
N GLY A 237 10.56 -3.90 14.03
CA GLY A 237 9.15 -3.86 13.65
C GLY A 237 8.33 -3.11 14.69
N VAL A 238 7.57 -2.11 14.26
CA VAL A 238 6.72 -1.28 15.11
C VAL A 238 5.26 -1.40 14.67
N ALA A 239 4.42 -1.96 15.54
CA ALA A 239 2.98 -1.98 15.34
C ALA A 239 2.31 -0.75 16.00
N MET A 240 1.31 -0.19 15.33
CA MET A 240 0.49 0.87 15.90
C MET A 240 -0.47 0.38 17.02
N GLY A 241 -0.93 1.31 17.86
CA GLY A 241 -1.87 0.98 18.94
C GLY A 241 -3.24 0.52 18.43
N ASN A 242 -3.65 1.00 17.26
CA ASN A 242 -4.90 0.63 16.57
C ASN A 242 -4.82 -0.71 15.82
N SER A 243 -3.68 -1.39 15.79
CA SER A 243 -3.51 -2.66 15.10
C SER A 243 -4.26 -3.80 15.79
N ALA A 244 -4.64 -4.82 15.02
CA ALA A 244 -5.13 -6.09 15.55
C ALA A 244 -4.03 -6.82 16.36
N ASP A 245 -4.43 -7.68 17.30
CA ASP A 245 -3.51 -8.37 18.21
C ASP A 245 -2.46 -9.20 17.46
N ALA A 246 -2.86 -9.93 16.42
CA ALA A 246 -1.93 -10.71 15.59
C ALA A 246 -0.84 -9.83 14.90
N VAL A 247 -1.16 -8.58 14.57
CA VAL A 247 -0.18 -7.63 14.00
C VAL A 247 0.77 -7.14 15.09
N LYS A 248 0.25 -6.82 16.28
CA LYS A 248 1.04 -6.42 17.46
C LYS A 248 2.01 -7.51 17.89
N GLU A 249 1.57 -8.76 17.91
CA GLU A 249 2.37 -9.94 18.23
C GLU A 249 3.48 -10.22 17.21
N SER A 250 3.35 -9.70 15.99
CA SER A 250 4.33 -9.83 14.91
C SER A 250 5.40 -8.72 14.90
N ALA A 251 5.33 -7.76 15.83
CA ALA A 251 6.22 -6.62 15.93
C ALA A 251 7.04 -6.66 17.24
N ASP A 252 8.19 -5.98 17.25
CA ASP A 252 9.06 -5.89 18.42
C ASP A 252 8.53 -4.91 19.47
N VAL A 253 7.83 -3.87 19.01
CA VAL A 253 7.28 -2.80 19.85
C VAL A 253 5.89 -2.41 19.36
N VAL A 254 5.01 -2.14 20.31
CA VAL A 254 3.71 -1.48 20.05
C VAL A 254 3.78 -0.04 20.54
N ILE A 255 3.38 0.91 19.71
CA ILE A 255 3.27 2.33 20.06
C ILE A 255 1.81 2.79 20.17
N GLY A 256 1.58 4.09 20.38
CA GLY A 256 0.26 4.70 20.46
C GLY A 256 -0.55 4.63 19.16
N HIS A 257 -1.75 5.20 19.18
CA HIS A 257 -2.66 5.24 18.03
C HIS A 257 -2.07 6.13 16.91
N ASN A 258 -2.43 5.89 15.64
CA ASN A 258 -2.03 6.76 14.51
C ASN A 258 -2.57 8.21 14.57
N GLU A 259 -3.38 8.54 15.58
CA GLU A 259 -3.83 9.90 15.88
C GLU A 259 -2.90 10.62 16.88
N GLU A 260 -1.91 9.90 17.41
CA GLU A 260 -0.96 10.34 18.44
C GLU A 260 0.47 10.39 17.85
N PRO A 261 1.39 11.19 18.42
CA PRO A 261 2.73 11.38 17.88
C PRO A 261 3.69 10.19 18.11
N GLY A 262 3.19 8.97 18.28
CA GLY A 262 3.97 7.79 18.66
C GLY A 262 5.11 7.45 17.68
N ILE A 263 4.91 7.67 16.38
CA ILE A 263 5.95 7.49 15.35
C ILE A 263 7.09 8.49 15.60
N ALA A 264 6.75 9.77 15.76
CA ALA A 264 7.72 10.83 16.01
C ALA A 264 8.51 10.58 17.30
N GLU A 265 7.81 10.22 18.39
CA GLU A 265 8.45 9.91 19.66
C GLU A 265 9.42 8.74 19.57
N LEU A 266 9.06 7.67 18.85
CA LEU A 266 9.95 6.52 18.69
C LEU A 266 11.19 6.88 17.87
N ILE A 267 11.02 7.63 16.78
CA ILE A 267 12.14 8.12 15.95
C ILE A 267 13.12 8.90 16.83
N MET A 268 12.62 9.88 17.60
CA MET A 268 13.45 10.74 18.44
C MET A 268 14.12 10.03 19.63
N LYS A 269 13.53 8.93 20.12
CA LYS A 269 14.04 8.23 21.32
C LYS A 269 14.97 7.05 20.99
N ARG A 270 14.80 6.42 19.82
CA ARG A 270 15.45 5.13 19.50
C ARG A 270 16.19 5.09 18.17
N ILE A 271 15.95 6.04 17.28
CA ILE A 271 16.52 6.03 15.92
C ILE A 271 17.56 7.15 15.76
N LEU A 272 17.20 8.36 16.17
CA LEU A 272 18.07 9.54 16.27
C LEU A 272 18.77 9.59 17.63
#